data_AF-D1PNT0-F1
#
_entry.id   AF-D1PNT0-F1
#
_cell.length_a   1.000
_cell.length_b   1.000
_cell.length_c   1.000
_cell.angle_alpha   90.00
_cell.angle_beta   90.00
_cell.angle_gamma   90.00
#
_symmetry.space_group_name_H-M   'P 1'
#
loop_
_entity.id
_entity.type
_entity.pdbx_description
1 polymer ?
#
loop_
_entity_poly.entity_id
_entity_poly.type
_entity_poly.pdbx_seq_one_letter_code
_entity_poly.pdbx_strand_id
1 'polypeptide(L)'
;MVSLYNTALWKTDFRRSAAGREGTLLSKTVKQRWLWAAALLALAAFAVAMAWLHYQQLCSPGGGNDPYTSDLGQHLAFAQRGMVYSTTSLLIGPAYALGGRWGIAALLALFHLGAVAVFALGLRPAMPGWSCPARLLTSLVINFAQAVWIPRGGYWYQGTVIGTIYHNTTYIMLAPFALLAVLAFYRAWQGMSGKLDLRIWLVYIILLTLATSFKASLVFAFAPALLLLLIADLVRTRGKNLRQEVIMGCSVLPSIALCLIQANVLFADADSGMKLIFTVDFDRHAMLWGPFNEASVLGLLRSFVFVVAVGLLFGRQAWRNFRYRFSLLVFAVAMAEALFLVESGERLYHANLWWGPFICYWVFLLESVSVWLQGCTAWRSGARGGSLGVRLVLCGTALAWHIVSGICFLVLLMQGRSYNIPIETYHFLFF
;
A
#
# COMPACT_ATOMS: atom_id res chain seq x y z
N MET A 1 -0.99 -29.84 27.63
CA MET A 1 -1.95 -30.38 28.62
C MET A 1 -3.30 -29.76 28.35
N VAL A 2 -4.31 -30.62 28.25
CA VAL A 2 -5.67 -30.36 27.82
C VAL A 2 -6.53 -29.85 28.98
N SER A 3 -7.40 -28.89 28.67
CA SER A 3 -8.73 -28.57 29.23
C SER A 3 -9.00 -28.78 30.72
N LEU A 4 -9.55 -27.75 31.36
CA LEU A 4 -10.80 -27.88 32.13
C LEU A 4 -11.50 -26.51 32.18
N TYR A 5 -12.51 -26.36 31.33
CA TYR A 5 -13.62 -25.43 31.55
C TYR A 5 -14.37 -25.88 32.81
N ASN A 6 -14.64 -24.96 33.73
CA ASN A 6 -15.77 -25.11 34.64
C ASN A 6 -16.51 -23.78 34.80
N THR A 7 -17.63 -23.73 34.08
CA THR A 7 -18.92 -23.16 34.46
C THR A 7 -19.14 -22.96 35.95
N ALA A 8 -19.35 -21.71 36.36
CA ALA A 8 -20.43 -21.23 37.24
C ALA A 8 -20.03 -19.89 37.87
N LEU A 9 -20.67 -18.80 37.44
CA LEU A 9 -20.95 -17.60 38.27
C LEU A 9 -21.91 -16.70 37.46
N TRP A 10 -23.11 -17.21 37.23
CA TRP A 10 -24.29 -16.44 36.84
C TRP A 10 -25.35 -16.63 37.93
N LYS A 11 -25.40 -15.69 38.88
CA LYS A 11 -26.58 -15.36 39.71
C LYS A 11 -26.41 -13.88 40.10
N THR A 12 -26.86 -12.97 39.24
CA THR A 12 -28.08 -12.16 39.44
C THR A 12 -27.94 -11.10 40.53
N ASP A 13 -27.47 -9.92 40.11
CA ASP A 13 -27.98 -8.64 40.59
C ASP A 13 -28.76 -8.00 39.42
N PHE A 14 -30.02 -8.42 39.28
CA PHE A 14 -30.90 -8.05 38.18
C PHE A 14 -31.95 -7.04 38.67
N ARG A 15 -31.50 -5.85 39.07
CA ARG A 15 -32.33 -4.63 39.11
C ARG A 15 -31.50 -3.40 38.73
N ARG A 16 -31.04 -3.35 37.48
CA ARG A 16 -30.76 -2.09 36.78
C ARG A 16 -31.75 -1.97 35.63
N SER A 17 -32.63 -0.97 35.74
CA SER A 17 -33.65 -0.51 34.79
C SER A 17 -33.46 -1.00 33.35
N ALA A 18 -34.46 -1.74 32.84
CA ALA A 18 -34.55 -2.15 31.43
C ALA A 18 -34.49 -0.95 30.47
N ALA A 19 -35.05 0.21 30.87
CA ALA A 19 -34.98 1.46 30.11
C ALA A 19 -33.54 1.99 29.95
N GLY A 20 -32.65 1.73 30.92
CA GLY A 20 -31.24 2.11 30.83
C GLY A 20 -30.43 1.21 29.87
N ARG A 21 -30.80 -0.06 29.71
CA ARG A 21 -30.20 -0.99 28.72
C ARG A 21 -30.74 -0.74 27.31
N GLU A 22 -32.04 -0.50 27.17
CA GLU A 22 -32.65 -0.13 25.90
C GLU A 22 -32.14 1.23 25.39
N GLY A 23 -32.08 2.25 26.25
CA GLY A 23 -31.55 3.57 25.89
C GLY A 23 -30.06 3.52 25.50
N THR A 24 -29.26 2.67 26.15
CA THR A 24 -27.84 2.48 25.78
C THR A 24 -27.65 1.65 24.50
N LEU A 25 -28.53 0.69 24.21
CA LEU A 25 -28.54 -0.06 22.95
C LEU A 25 -29.01 0.80 21.76
N LEU A 26 -30.07 1.59 21.94
CA LEU A 26 -30.57 2.57 20.98
C LEU A 26 -29.50 3.62 20.66
N SER A 27 -28.86 4.20 21.70
CA SER A 27 -27.76 5.17 21.55
C SER A 27 -26.56 4.59 20.79
N LYS A 28 -26.16 3.34 21.09
CA LYS A 28 -25.10 2.63 20.34
C LYS A 28 -25.48 2.41 18.88
N THR A 29 -26.73 2.03 18.61
CA THR A 29 -27.25 1.77 17.26
C THR A 29 -27.30 3.07 16.44
N VAL A 30 -27.76 4.17 17.04
CA VAL A 30 -27.79 5.50 16.41
C VAL A 30 -26.38 5.98 16.10
N LYS A 31 -25.43 5.87 17.05
CA LYS A 31 -24.02 6.22 16.82
C LYS A 31 -23.41 5.40 15.68
N GLN A 32 -23.72 4.11 15.60
CA GLN A 32 -23.24 3.25 14.53
C GLN A 32 -23.83 3.61 13.16
N ARG A 33 -25.10 4.02 13.09
CA ARG A 33 -25.73 4.53 11.87
C ARG A 33 -25.06 5.83 11.39
N TRP A 34 -24.81 6.77 12.30
CA TRP A 34 -24.09 8.01 11.96
C TRP A 34 -22.67 7.76 11.48
N LEU A 35 -21.95 6.82 12.11
CA LEU A 35 -20.61 6.43 11.64
C LEU A 35 -20.65 5.81 10.24
N TRP A 36 -21.66 5.00 9.92
CA TRP A 36 -21.85 4.48 8.57
C TRP A 36 -22.18 5.58 7.57
N ALA A 37 -23.09 6.49 7.90
CA ALA A 37 -23.42 7.62 7.03
C ALA A 37 -22.17 8.47 6.74
N ALA A 38 -21.38 8.80 7.76
CA ALA A 38 -20.13 9.51 7.60
C ALA A 38 -19.11 8.75 6.74
N ALA A 39 -18.96 7.43 6.96
CA ALA A 39 -18.05 6.60 6.18
C ALA A 39 -18.46 6.53 4.70
N LEU A 40 -19.75 6.31 4.42
CA LEU A 40 -20.26 6.22 3.05
C LEU A 40 -20.17 7.57 2.34
N LEU A 41 -20.51 8.67 3.02
CA LEU A 41 -20.38 10.01 2.45
C LEU A 41 -18.92 10.34 2.12
N ALA A 42 -18.00 10.06 3.03
CA ALA A 42 -16.57 10.31 2.81
C ALA A 42 -16.01 9.47 1.66
N LEU A 43 -16.39 8.18 1.57
CA LEU A 43 -15.99 7.31 0.47
C LEU A 43 -16.60 7.74 -0.86
N ALA A 44 -17.86 8.18 -0.88
CA ALA A 44 -18.52 8.69 -2.08
C ALA A 44 -17.84 9.99 -2.57
N ALA A 45 -17.56 10.94 -1.66
CA ALA A 45 -16.85 12.16 -2.00
C ALA A 45 -15.44 11.86 -2.56
N PHE A 46 -14.72 10.93 -1.93
CA PHE A 46 -13.43 10.48 -2.43
C PHE A 46 -13.53 9.82 -3.82
N ALA A 47 -14.52 8.96 -4.04
CA ALA A 47 -14.73 8.30 -5.33
C ALA A 47 -15.03 9.31 -6.45
N VAL A 48 -15.89 10.31 -6.18
CA VAL A 48 -16.18 11.39 -7.12
C VAL A 48 -14.92 12.19 -7.43
N ALA A 49 -14.11 12.53 -6.41
CA ALA A 49 -12.85 13.24 -6.61
C ALA A 49 -11.86 12.43 -7.47
N MET A 50 -11.70 11.12 -7.22
CA MET A 50 -10.83 10.26 -8.05
C MET A 50 -11.35 10.12 -9.48
N ALA A 51 -12.66 9.91 -9.65
CA ALA A 51 -13.25 9.83 -10.99
C ALA A 51 -13.07 11.14 -11.77
N TRP A 52 -13.24 12.29 -11.12
CA TRP A 52 -12.96 13.58 -11.75
C TRP A 52 -11.48 13.71 -12.14
N LEU A 53 -10.56 13.39 -11.23
CA LEU A 53 -9.12 13.46 -11.49
C LEU A 53 -8.73 12.59 -12.70
N HIS A 54 -9.17 11.33 -12.72
CA HIS A 54 -8.84 10.41 -13.81
C HIS A 54 -9.50 10.79 -15.13
N TYR A 55 -10.70 11.38 -15.09
CA TYR A 55 -11.32 11.94 -16.29
C TYR A 55 -10.47 13.08 -16.85
N GLN A 56 -9.98 14.00 -16.00
CA GLN A 56 -9.10 15.09 -16.43
C GLN A 56 -7.77 14.57 -16.99
N GLN A 57 -7.18 13.57 -16.35
CA GLN A 57 -5.98 12.89 -16.85
C GLN A 57 -6.18 12.26 -18.23
N LEU A 58 -7.36 11.70 -18.52
CA LEU A 58 -7.72 11.17 -19.85
C LEU A 58 -7.96 12.24 -20.91
N CYS A 59 -8.29 13.46 -20.47
CA CYS A 59 -8.50 14.61 -21.35
C CYS A 59 -7.22 15.41 -21.59
N SER A 60 -6.17 15.18 -20.81
CA SER A 60 -4.89 15.85 -20.94
C SER A 60 -4.15 15.46 -22.23
N PRO A 61 -3.43 16.40 -22.89
CA PRO A 61 -2.60 16.12 -24.06
C PRO A 61 -1.50 15.07 -23.82
N GLY A 62 -1.03 14.94 -22.57
CA GLY A 62 -0.03 13.97 -22.13
C GLY A 62 1.42 14.44 -22.29
N GLY A 63 2.15 14.50 -21.18
CA GLY A 63 3.55 14.96 -21.15
C GLY A 63 3.96 15.39 -19.74
N GLY A 64 5.26 15.35 -19.42
CA GLY A 64 5.77 15.56 -18.04
C GLY A 64 5.38 16.89 -17.37
N ASN A 65 5.19 17.94 -18.16
CA ASN A 65 4.81 19.28 -17.70
C ASN A 65 3.34 19.62 -17.98
N ASP A 66 2.59 18.71 -18.62
CA ASP A 66 1.21 18.96 -19.00
C ASP A 66 0.30 18.95 -17.77
N PRO A 67 -0.81 19.70 -17.81
CA PRO A 67 -1.78 19.63 -16.73
C PRO A 67 -2.33 18.22 -16.61
N TYR A 68 -2.50 17.71 -15.39
CA TYR A 68 -2.99 16.34 -15.14
C TYR A 68 -2.17 15.23 -15.81
N THR A 69 -0.84 15.32 -15.89
CA THR A 69 0.01 14.24 -16.42
C THR A 69 -0.30 12.88 -15.78
N SER A 70 -0.44 11.83 -16.59
CA SER A 70 -0.52 10.44 -16.16
C SER A 70 -0.18 9.48 -17.30
N ASP A 71 0.04 8.19 -16.98
CA ASP A 71 0.22 7.13 -17.99
C ASP A 71 -1.11 6.66 -18.62
N LEU A 72 -2.24 7.22 -18.19
CA LEU A 72 -3.57 6.73 -18.53
C LEU A 72 -3.92 6.91 -20.01
N GLY A 73 -3.50 8.03 -20.62
CA GLY A 73 -3.67 8.27 -22.06
C GLY A 73 -2.92 7.24 -22.90
N GLN A 74 -1.73 6.83 -22.46
CA GLN A 74 -0.94 5.79 -23.12
C GLN A 74 -1.62 4.42 -23.01
N HIS A 75 -2.16 4.07 -21.84
CA HIS A 75 -2.93 2.83 -21.66
C HIS A 75 -4.18 2.77 -22.53
N LEU A 76 -4.89 3.90 -22.71
CA LEU A 76 -6.02 3.97 -23.64
C LEU A 76 -5.57 3.76 -25.09
N ALA A 77 -4.49 4.42 -25.52
CA ALA A 77 -3.93 4.24 -26.85
C ALA A 77 -3.50 2.78 -27.11
N PHE A 78 -2.91 2.12 -26.11
CA PHE A 78 -2.54 0.71 -26.19
C PHE A 78 -3.77 -0.21 -26.33
N ALA A 79 -4.82 0.04 -25.54
CA ALA A 79 -6.06 -0.72 -25.64
C ALA A 79 -6.73 -0.56 -27.02
N GLN A 80 -6.73 0.65 -27.58
CA GLN A 80 -7.27 0.93 -28.92
C GLN A 80 -6.49 0.24 -30.05
N ARG A 81 -5.18 0.02 -29.85
CA ARG A 81 -4.32 -0.73 -30.78
C ARG A 81 -4.34 -2.25 -30.56
N GLY A 82 -5.16 -2.74 -29.62
CA GLY A 82 -5.23 -4.17 -29.29
C GLY A 82 -3.99 -4.71 -28.55
N MET A 83 -3.15 -3.85 -27.98
CA MET A 83 -1.94 -4.28 -27.26
C MET A 83 -2.28 -4.74 -25.84
N VAL A 84 -2.30 -6.05 -25.65
CA VAL A 84 -2.61 -6.69 -24.37
C VAL A 84 -1.33 -7.24 -23.73
N TYR A 85 -0.86 -6.58 -22.68
CA TYR A 85 0.31 -7.04 -21.88
C TYR A 85 0.03 -7.15 -20.38
N SER A 86 -1.14 -6.67 -19.92
CA SER A 86 -1.55 -6.72 -18.52
C SER A 86 -3.07 -6.83 -18.41
N THR A 87 -3.56 -7.23 -17.23
CA THR A 87 -4.99 -7.20 -16.93
C THR A 87 -5.56 -5.78 -16.99
N THR A 88 -4.75 -4.75 -16.75
CA THR A 88 -5.15 -3.35 -17.01
C THR A 88 -5.60 -3.17 -18.45
N SER A 89 -4.80 -3.61 -19.44
CA SER A 89 -5.16 -3.50 -20.86
C SER A 89 -6.49 -4.19 -21.19
N LEU A 90 -6.77 -5.33 -20.55
CA LEU A 90 -8.02 -6.08 -20.72
C LEU A 90 -9.26 -5.37 -20.16
N LEU A 91 -9.10 -4.51 -19.16
CA LEU A 91 -10.22 -3.84 -18.48
C LEU A 91 -10.48 -2.43 -19.02
N ILE A 92 -9.45 -1.74 -19.51
CA ILE A 92 -9.59 -0.37 -20.04
C ILE A 92 -10.51 -0.32 -21.27
N GLY A 93 -10.37 -1.25 -22.21
CA GLY A 93 -11.20 -1.31 -23.42
C GLY A 93 -12.70 -1.45 -23.12
N PRO A 94 -13.13 -2.48 -22.36
CA PRO A 94 -14.53 -2.64 -21.95
C PRO A 94 -15.06 -1.45 -21.14
N ALA A 95 -14.27 -0.88 -20.23
CA ALA A 95 -14.69 0.30 -19.47
C ALA A 95 -14.93 1.51 -20.38
N TYR A 96 -14.06 1.70 -21.38
CA TYR A 96 -14.24 2.74 -22.40
C TYR A 96 -15.49 2.49 -23.25
N ALA A 97 -15.74 1.25 -23.65
CA ALA A 97 -16.94 0.91 -24.44
C ALA A 97 -18.24 1.18 -23.67
N LEU A 98 -18.26 0.97 -22.34
CA LEU A 98 -19.44 1.17 -21.50
C LEU A 98 -19.75 2.63 -21.20
N GLY A 99 -18.73 3.49 -21.06
CA GLY A 99 -18.94 4.86 -20.56
C GLY A 99 -17.94 5.89 -21.08
N GLY A 100 -17.23 5.61 -22.16
CA GLY A 100 -16.14 6.44 -22.68
C GLY A 100 -15.06 6.69 -21.63
N ARG A 101 -14.51 7.92 -21.62
CA ARG A 101 -13.51 8.34 -20.62
C ARG A 101 -14.05 8.23 -19.18
N TRP A 102 -15.34 8.49 -18.97
CA TRP A 102 -15.98 8.36 -17.66
C TRP A 102 -16.05 6.91 -17.17
N GLY A 103 -16.22 5.95 -18.07
CA GLY A 103 -16.20 4.53 -17.71
C GLY A 103 -14.84 4.09 -17.15
N ILE A 104 -13.74 4.53 -17.78
CA ILE A 104 -12.39 4.28 -17.26
C ILE A 104 -12.16 5.02 -15.93
N ALA A 105 -12.58 6.28 -15.85
CA ALA A 105 -12.38 7.07 -14.64
C ALA A 105 -13.12 6.49 -13.42
N ALA A 106 -14.35 6.01 -13.63
CA ALA A 106 -15.13 5.29 -12.63
C ALA A 106 -14.46 3.97 -12.24
N LEU A 107 -13.93 3.22 -13.21
CA LEU A 107 -13.18 1.98 -12.93
C LEU A 107 -11.99 2.24 -11.99
N LEU A 108 -11.18 3.26 -12.27
CA LEU A 108 -10.03 3.58 -11.42
C LEU A 108 -10.43 4.08 -10.03
N ALA A 109 -11.51 4.86 -9.92
CA ALA A 109 -12.08 5.25 -8.64
C ALA A 109 -12.52 4.03 -7.80
N LEU A 110 -13.11 3.01 -8.43
CA LEU A 110 -13.45 1.74 -7.76
C LEU A 110 -12.21 1.00 -7.26
N PHE A 111 -11.10 1.01 -8.00
CA PHE A 111 -9.83 0.43 -7.54
C PHE A 111 -9.24 1.17 -6.34
N HIS A 112 -9.30 2.50 -6.33
CA HIS A 112 -8.95 3.30 -5.14
C HIS A 112 -9.81 2.94 -3.93
N LEU A 113 -11.14 2.83 -4.09
CA LEU A 113 -12.04 2.37 -3.02
C LEU A 113 -11.70 0.95 -2.55
N GLY A 114 -11.37 0.06 -3.49
CA GLY A 114 -10.92 -1.29 -3.20
C GLY A 114 -9.68 -1.30 -2.32
N ALA A 115 -8.66 -0.49 -2.64
CA ALA A 115 -7.44 -0.37 -1.86
C ALA A 115 -7.74 0.12 -0.43
N VAL A 116 -8.58 1.15 -0.28
CA VAL A 116 -9.05 1.65 1.01
C VAL A 116 -9.79 0.57 1.81
N ALA A 117 -10.68 -0.18 1.17
CA ALA A 117 -11.42 -1.25 1.83
C ALA A 117 -10.49 -2.38 2.30
N VAL A 118 -9.55 -2.82 1.46
CA VAL A 118 -8.60 -3.89 1.81
C VAL A 118 -7.66 -3.44 2.93
N PHE A 119 -7.16 -2.21 2.90
CA PHE A 119 -6.33 -1.69 3.98
C PHE A 119 -7.12 -1.64 5.31
N ALA A 120 -8.39 -1.25 5.28
CA ALA A 120 -9.28 -1.34 6.45
C ALA A 120 -9.46 -2.78 6.96
N LEU A 121 -9.52 -3.78 6.07
CA LEU A 121 -9.53 -5.20 6.45
C LEU A 121 -8.21 -5.60 7.12
N GLY A 122 -7.08 -5.11 6.61
CA GLY A 122 -5.74 -5.36 7.15
C GLY A 122 -5.53 -4.82 8.57
N LEU A 123 -6.24 -3.75 8.94
CA LEU A 123 -6.24 -3.17 10.29
C LEU A 123 -7.04 -3.99 11.32
N ARG A 124 -7.89 -4.94 10.88
CA ARG A 124 -8.77 -5.70 11.78
C ARG A 124 -8.04 -6.43 12.93
N PRO A 125 -6.89 -7.09 12.72
CA PRO A 125 -6.17 -7.76 13.81
C PRO A 125 -5.55 -6.79 14.81
N ALA A 126 -5.20 -5.58 14.39
CA ALA A 126 -4.70 -4.54 15.28
C ALA A 126 -5.82 -3.94 16.13
N MET A 127 -7.02 -3.82 15.56
CA MET A 127 -8.16 -3.13 16.15
C MET A 127 -9.44 -3.99 16.12
N PRO A 128 -9.48 -5.11 16.87
CA PRO A 128 -10.61 -6.05 16.85
C PRO A 128 -11.90 -5.43 17.40
N GLY A 129 -11.81 -4.49 18.34
CA GLY A 129 -12.95 -3.79 18.93
C GLY A 129 -13.51 -2.64 18.09
N TRP A 130 -12.89 -2.29 16.96
CA TRP A 130 -13.39 -1.22 16.10
C TRP A 130 -14.53 -1.71 15.20
N SER A 131 -15.47 -0.82 14.89
CA SER A 131 -16.51 -1.09 13.90
C SER A 131 -15.92 -1.04 12.48
N CYS A 132 -16.61 -1.66 11.51
CA CYS A 132 -16.24 -1.55 10.10
C CYS A 132 -16.12 -0.10 9.59
N PRO A 133 -17.11 0.80 9.81
CA PRO A 133 -17.03 2.17 9.31
C PRO A 133 -15.86 2.96 9.94
N ALA A 134 -15.51 2.70 11.19
CA ALA A 134 -14.35 3.34 11.82
C ALA A 134 -13.03 2.94 11.14
N ARG A 135 -12.86 1.66 10.80
CA ARG A 135 -11.69 1.19 10.05
C ARG A 135 -11.66 1.73 8.62
N LEU A 136 -12.82 1.82 7.95
CA LEU A 136 -12.92 2.42 6.61
C LEU A 136 -12.52 3.90 6.61
N LEU A 137 -13.05 4.69 7.54
CA LEU A 137 -12.69 6.10 7.70
C LEU A 137 -11.20 6.26 8.00
N THR A 138 -10.65 5.44 8.91
CA THR A 138 -9.23 5.48 9.25
C THR A 138 -8.35 5.12 8.05
N SER A 139 -8.75 4.09 7.30
CA SER A 139 -8.07 3.70 6.07
C SER A 139 -8.09 4.81 5.01
N LEU A 140 -9.24 5.45 4.81
CA LEU A 140 -9.38 6.58 3.90
C LEU A 140 -8.49 7.76 4.32
N VAL A 141 -8.43 8.08 5.61
CA VAL A 141 -7.53 9.13 6.12
C VAL A 141 -6.06 8.77 5.85
N ILE A 142 -5.66 7.52 6.08
CA ILE A 142 -4.28 7.06 5.84
C ILE A 142 -3.96 6.98 4.35
N ASN A 143 -4.95 6.79 3.47
CA ASN A 143 -4.77 6.86 2.01
C ASN A 143 -4.28 8.25 1.55
N PHE A 144 -4.42 9.29 2.38
CA PHE A 144 -3.81 10.59 2.13
C PHE A 144 -2.40 10.73 2.73
N ALA A 145 -1.85 9.73 3.40
CA ALA A 145 -0.48 9.80 3.92
C ALA A 145 0.54 9.71 2.77
N GLN A 146 1.11 10.85 2.41
CA GLN A 146 2.17 11.01 1.40
C GLN A 146 3.48 11.44 2.06
N ALA A 147 4.57 11.61 1.33
CA ALA A 147 5.83 12.10 1.90
C ALA A 147 5.62 13.46 2.60
N VAL A 148 6.31 13.67 3.73
CA VAL A 148 6.14 14.94 4.46
C VAL A 148 6.61 16.13 3.63
N TRP A 149 5.88 17.23 3.71
CA TRP A 149 6.28 18.50 3.13
C TRP A 149 7.40 19.13 3.97
N ILE A 150 8.51 19.49 3.34
CA ILE A 150 9.58 20.27 3.96
C ILE A 150 9.95 21.41 2.98
N PRO A 151 10.18 22.64 3.48
CA PRO A 151 10.78 23.73 2.72
C PRO A 151 11.96 23.28 1.85
N ARG A 152 11.94 23.54 0.53
CA ARG A 152 12.98 23.12 -0.43
C ARG A 152 13.25 21.62 -0.41
N GLY A 153 12.24 20.82 -0.08
CA GLY A 153 12.38 19.38 0.08
C GLY A 153 12.64 18.60 -1.22
N GLY A 154 12.73 19.25 -2.39
CA GLY A 154 12.70 18.58 -3.69
C GLY A 154 11.30 18.64 -4.28
N TYR A 155 10.76 17.51 -4.75
CA TYR A 155 9.42 17.45 -5.36
C TYR A 155 8.37 16.87 -4.42
N TRP A 156 7.10 17.16 -4.69
CA TRP A 156 5.96 16.60 -3.97
C TRP A 156 5.84 15.07 -4.17
N TYR A 157 6.11 14.59 -5.38
CA TYR A 157 6.05 13.18 -5.75
C TYR A 157 7.40 12.60 -6.17
N GLN A 158 8.11 13.24 -7.11
CA GLN A 158 9.35 12.67 -7.64
C GLN A 158 10.40 12.49 -6.54
N GLY A 159 11.10 11.35 -6.58
CA GLY A 159 12.07 10.97 -5.56
C GLY A 159 11.48 10.53 -4.23
N THR A 160 10.16 10.53 -4.07
CA THR A 160 9.50 10.06 -2.85
C THR A 160 9.03 8.62 -2.99
N VAL A 161 9.03 7.87 -1.89
CA VAL A 161 8.37 6.56 -1.78
C VAL A 161 7.11 6.71 -0.94
N ILE A 162 5.96 6.39 -1.53
CA ILE A 162 4.65 6.65 -0.94
C ILE A 162 3.68 5.50 -1.21
N GLY A 163 2.58 5.45 -0.44
CA GLY A 163 1.51 4.51 -0.73
C GLY A 163 0.78 4.92 -2.01
N THR A 164 0.09 6.06 -1.99
CA THR A 164 -0.94 6.38 -3.00
C THR A 164 -0.40 7.10 -4.20
N ILE A 165 -0.44 6.40 -5.33
CA ILE A 165 -0.12 6.95 -6.65
C ILE A 165 -1.43 7.25 -7.38
N TYR A 166 -1.57 8.49 -7.86
CA TYR A 166 -2.79 8.97 -8.53
C TYR A 166 -2.69 9.00 -10.05
N HIS A 167 -1.54 8.67 -10.63
CA HIS A 167 -1.26 8.86 -12.07
C HIS A 167 -0.69 7.62 -12.76
N ASN A 168 -0.53 6.51 -12.03
CA ASN A 168 -0.05 5.24 -12.60
C ASN A 168 -1.17 4.20 -12.60
N THR A 169 -1.70 3.92 -13.78
CA THR A 169 -2.92 3.13 -13.99
C THR A 169 -2.74 1.69 -13.52
N THR A 170 -1.64 1.05 -13.91
CA THR A 170 -1.33 -0.33 -13.52
C THR A 170 -1.12 -0.47 -12.01
N TYR A 171 -0.49 0.53 -11.38
CA TYR A 171 -0.32 0.57 -9.93
C TYR A 171 -1.65 0.73 -9.19
N ILE A 172 -2.52 1.65 -9.62
CA ILE A 172 -3.84 1.87 -9.01
C ILE A 172 -4.63 0.56 -9.01
N MET A 173 -4.61 -0.18 -10.12
CA MET A 173 -5.33 -1.44 -10.24
C MET A 173 -4.65 -2.60 -9.48
N LEU A 174 -3.32 -2.61 -9.38
CA LEU A 174 -2.54 -3.55 -8.58
C LEU A 174 -2.84 -3.44 -7.08
N ALA A 175 -2.93 -2.22 -6.55
CA ALA A 175 -2.87 -1.93 -5.12
C ALA A 175 -3.80 -2.78 -4.22
N PRO A 176 -5.11 -2.93 -4.50
CA PRO A 176 -5.98 -3.75 -3.65
C PRO A 176 -5.59 -5.23 -3.66
N PHE A 177 -5.16 -5.77 -4.79
CA PHE A 177 -4.79 -7.18 -4.91
C PHE A 177 -3.44 -7.48 -4.27
N ALA A 178 -2.48 -6.56 -4.39
CA ALA A 178 -1.21 -6.66 -3.69
C ALA A 178 -1.40 -6.71 -2.16
N LEU A 179 -2.23 -5.81 -1.61
CA LEU A 179 -2.59 -5.84 -0.20
C LEU A 179 -3.29 -7.15 0.19
N LEU A 180 -4.28 -7.60 -0.60
CA LEU A 180 -4.98 -8.86 -0.35
C LEU A 180 -4.03 -10.06 -0.38
N ALA A 181 -3.11 -10.11 -1.35
CA ALA A 181 -2.12 -11.17 -1.48
C ALA A 181 -1.24 -11.26 -0.22
N VAL A 182 -0.74 -10.14 0.28
CA VAL A 182 0.07 -10.13 1.51
C VAL A 182 -0.76 -10.51 2.75
N LEU A 183 -2.00 -10.03 2.86
CA LEU A 183 -2.89 -10.42 3.96
C LEU A 183 -3.24 -11.92 3.92
N ALA A 184 -3.45 -12.48 2.73
CA ALA A 184 -3.66 -13.90 2.53
C ALA A 184 -2.40 -14.71 2.85
N PHE A 185 -1.23 -14.22 2.43
CA PHE A 185 0.06 -14.80 2.81
C PHE A 185 0.23 -14.86 4.33
N TYR A 186 -0.07 -13.79 5.07
CA TYR A 186 0.01 -13.83 6.53
C TYR A 186 -0.84 -14.93 7.15
N ARG A 187 -2.01 -15.23 6.57
CA ARG A 187 -2.84 -16.36 7.02
C ARG A 187 -2.26 -17.70 6.62
N ALA A 188 -1.77 -17.84 5.39
CA ALA A 188 -1.15 -19.08 4.92
C ALA A 188 0.10 -19.41 5.77
N TRP A 189 0.92 -18.39 6.07
CA TRP A 189 2.14 -18.53 6.86
C TRP A 189 1.89 -19.00 8.31
N GLN A 190 0.74 -18.67 8.91
CA GLN A 190 0.38 -19.16 10.24
C GLN A 190 0.30 -20.69 10.31
N GLY A 191 0.01 -21.36 9.18
CA GLY A 191 -0.02 -22.82 9.10
C GLY A 191 1.35 -23.50 9.06
N MET A 192 2.45 -22.73 8.88
CA MET A 192 3.80 -23.27 8.65
C MET A 192 4.32 -24.14 9.81
N SER A 193 3.93 -23.86 11.06
CA SER A 193 4.41 -24.62 12.21
C SER A 193 3.71 -25.98 12.41
N GLY A 194 2.71 -26.29 11.58
CA GLY A 194 1.83 -27.44 11.75
C GLY A 194 1.61 -28.16 10.44
N LYS A 195 0.40 -28.04 9.86
CA LYS A 195 0.10 -28.50 8.51
C LYS A 195 -0.43 -27.31 7.73
N LEU A 196 0.23 -26.98 6.64
CA LEU A 196 -0.20 -25.92 5.73
C LEU A 196 -1.64 -26.16 5.26
N ASP A 197 -2.50 -25.16 5.43
CA ASP A 197 -3.84 -25.16 4.84
C ASP A 197 -3.73 -24.82 3.36
N LEU A 198 -3.86 -25.84 2.51
CA LEU A 198 -3.75 -25.71 1.06
C LEU A 198 -4.82 -24.80 0.45
N ARG A 199 -5.99 -24.64 1.09
CA ARG A 199 -7.04 -23.75 0.58
C ARG A 199 -6.64 -22.30 0.75
N ILE A 200 -6.14 -21.94 1.93
CA ILE A 200 -5.65 -20.58 2.21
C ILE A 200 -4.41 -20.28 1.35
N TRP A 201 -3.51 -21.26 1.22
CA TRP A 201 -2.35 -21.17 0.34
C TRP A 201 -2.74 -20.94 -1.13
N LEU A 202 -3.73 -21.68 -1.65
CA LEU A 202 -4.22 -21.50 -3.03
C LEU A 202 -4.85 -20.13 -3.24
N VAL A 203 -5.66 -19.65 -2.29
CA VAL A 203 -6.23 -18.29 -2.35
C VAL A 203 -5.12 -17.24 -2.40
N TYR A 204 -4.08 -17.39 -1.59
CA TYR A 204 -2.92 -16.50 -1.63
C TYR A 204 -2.21 -16.52 -3.00
N ILE A 205 -1.97 -17.70 -3.58
CA ILE A 205 -1.34 -17.80 -4.92
C ILE A 205 -2.16 -17.10 -5.98
N ILE A 206 -3.48 -17.32 -5.99
CA ILE A 206 -4.38 -16.68 -6.96
C ILE A 206 -4.30 -15.17 -6.81
N LEU A 207 -4.33 -14.65 -5.58
CA LEU A 207 -4.24 -13.22 -5.32
C LEU A 207 -2.88 -12.62 -5.71
N LEU A 208 -1.78 -13.33 -5.44
CA LEU A 208 -0.44 -12.89 -5.85
C LEU A 208 -0.29 -12.88 -7.38
N THR A 209 -0.81 -13.90 -8.05
CA THR A 209 -0.76 -14.00 -9.52
C THR A 209 -1.65 -12.95 -10.16
N LEU A 210 -2.84 -12.69 -9.60
CA LEU A 210 -3.71 -11.62 -10.03
C LEU A 210 -3.09 -10.23 -9.79
N ALA A 211 -2.42 -10.01 -8.66
CA ALA A 211 -1.67 -8.77 -8.45
C ALA A 211 -0.58 -8.62 -9.54
N THR A 212 0.19 -9.68 -9.78
CA THR A 212 1.25 -9.72 -10.80
C THR A 212 0.72 -9.43 -12.21
N SER A 213 -0.49 -9.89 -12.53
CA SER A 213 -1.09 -9.68 -13.86
C SER A 213 -1.41 -8.21 -14.15
N PHE A 214 -1.61 -7.38 -13.12
CA PHE A 214 -1.66 -5.92 -13.26
C PHE A 214 -0.26 -5.32 -13.39
N LYS A 215 0.65 -5.69 -12.48
CA LYS A 215 2.03 -5.20 -12.45
C LYS A 215 2.92 -6.12 -11.61
N ALA A 216 4.08 -6.49 -12.14
CA ALA A 216 5.02 -7.43 -11.51
C ALA A 216 5.74 -6.89 -10.25
N SER A 217 5.55 -5.62 -9.90
CA SER A 217 6.37 -4.94 -8.90
C SER A 217 6.32 -5.57 -7.49
N LEU A 218 5.20 -6.18 -7.10
CA LEU A 218 5.12 -6.89 -5.82
C LEU A 218 5.92 -8.20 -5.85
N VAL A 219 5.76 -9.04 -6.89
CA VAL A 219 6.35 -10.38 -6.90
C VAL A 219 7.88 -10.32 -6.98
N PHE A 220 8.45 -9.33 -7.66
CA PHE A 220 9.89 -9.12 -7.72
C PHE A 220 10.49 -8.96 -6.32
N ALA A 221 9.91 -8.13 -5.46
CA ALA A 221 10.39 -8.00 -4.09
C ALA A 221 9.93 -9.14 -3.16
N PHE A 222 8.73 -9.67 -3.38
CA PHE A 222 8.12 -10.66 -2.49
C PHE A 222 8.81 -12.02 -2.60
N ALA A 223 9.17 -12.48 -3.81
CA ALA A 223 9.76 -13.80 -4.00
C ALA A 223 11.15 -13.96 -3.32
N PRO A 224 12.10 -13.02 -3.45
CA PRO A 224 13.36 -13.05 -2.70
C PRO A 224 13.15 -12.89 -1.20
N ALA A 225 12.21 -12.03 -0.76
CA ALA A 225 11.87 -11.90 0.66
C ALA A 225 11.30 -13.20 1.25
N LEU A 226 10.45 -13.90 0.49
CA LEU A 226 9.94 -15.22 0.87
C LEU A 226 11.07 -16.25 0.92
N LEU A 227 11.99 -16.25 -0.04
CA LEU A 227 13.16 -17.14 -0.04
C LEU A 227 14.01 -16.94 1.21
N LEU A 228 14.33 -15.69 1.57
CA LEU A 228 15.07 -15.38 2.80
C LEU A 228 14.33 -15.85 4.05
N LEU A 229 13.00 -15.68 4.08
CA LEU A 229 12.18 -16.16 5.19
C LEU A 229 12.16 -17.69 5.28
N LEU A 230 12.09 -18.39 4.15
CA LEU A 230 12.11 -19.86 4.08
C LEU A 230 13.48 -20.42 4.51
N ILE A 231 14.58 -19.79 4.09
CA ILE A 231 15.93 -20.16 4.56
C ILE A 231 16.02 -19.99 6.09
N ALA A 232 15.49 -18.89 6.63
CA ALA A 232 15.47 -18.66 8.07
C ALA A 232 14.61 -19.69 8.81
N ASP A 233 13.46 -20.10 8.26
CA ASP A 233 12.61 -21.14 8.84
C ASP A 233 13.31 -22.52 8.78
N LEU A 234 13.93 -22.86 7.67
CA LEU A 234 14.68 -24.11 7.46
C LEU A 234 15.80 -24.27 8.51
N VAL A 235 16.59 -23.23 8.71
CA VAL A 235 17.66 -23.20 9.72
C VAL A 235 17.07 -23.35 11.13
N ARG A 236 15.99 -22.63 11.42
CA ARG A 236 15.34 -22.65 12.74
C ARG A 236 14.71 -24.01 13.06
N THR A 237 14.07 -24.64 12.09
CA THR A 237 13.41 -25.95 12.25
C THR A 237 14.39 -27.11 12.09
N ARG A 238 15.64 -26.84 11.67
CA ARG A 238 16.67 -27.83 11.34
C ARG A 238 16.19 -28.83 10.29
N GLY A 239 15.51 -28.35 9.26
CA GLY A 239 15.00 -29.19 8.17
C GLY A 239 13.74 -30.00 8.48
N LYS A 240 13.21 -29.93 9.70
CA LYS A 240 11.99 -30.71 10.08
C LYS A 240 10.75 -30.26 9.30
N ASN A 241 10.76 -29.07 8.73
CA ASN A 241 9.62 -28.48 8.03
C ASN A 241 9.77 -28.41 6.51
N LEU A 242 10.78 -29.08 5.94
CA LEU A 242 11.19 -28.95 4.53
C LEU A 242 10.05 -29.09 3.52
N ARG A 243 9.12 -30.03 3.74
CA ARG A 243 7.97 -30.22 2.84
C ARG A 243 7.10 -28.96 2.76
N GLN A 244 6.82 -28.31 3.89
CA GLN A 244 5.96 -27.13 3.93
C GLN A 244 6.70 -25.92 3.37
N GLU A 245 7.99 -25.81 3.63
CA GLU A 245 8.86 -24.78 3.07
C GLU A 245 8.90 -24.86 1.54
N VAL A 246 9.04 -26.06 0.96
CA VAL A 246 8.98 -26.27 -0.49
C VAL A 246 7.61 -25.90 -1.06
N ILE A 247 6.51 -26.38 -0.45
CA ILE A 247 5.15 -26.04 -0.92
C ILE A 247 4.91 -24.53 -0.85
N MET A 248 5.32 -23.87 0.23
CA MET A 248 5.23 -22.43 0.37
C MET A 248 6.10 -21.71 -0.67
N GLY A 249 7.33 -22.17 -0.90
CA GLY A 249 8.22 -21.62 -1.94
C GLY A 249 7.62 -21.73 -3.34
N CYS A 250 6.92 -22.82 -3.66
CA CYS A 250 6.24 -22.99 -4.95
C CYS A 250 5.09 -22.00 -5.19
N SER A 251 4.66 -21.24 -4.16
CA SER A 251 3.57 -20.26 -4.30
C SER A 251 3.85 -19.11 -5.27
N VAL A 252 5.12 -18.77 -5.49
CA VAL A 252 5.49 -17.66 -6.38
C VAL A 252 5.64 -18.10 -7.83
N LEU A 253 5.71 -19.40 -8.11
CA LEU A 253 5.99 -19.93 -9.45
C LEU A 253 4.97 -19.49 -10.50
N PRO A 254 3.64 -19.50 -10.25
CA PRO A 254 2.67 -19.03 -11.24
C PRO A 254 2.84 -17.54 -11.58
N SER A 255 3.19 -16.73 -10.58
CA SER A 255 3.46 -15.30 -10.79
C SER A 255 4.76 -15.07 -11.57
N ILE A 256 5.81 -15.83 -11.28
CA ILE A 256 7.08 -15.78 -12.05
C ILE A 256 6.83 -16.21 -13.50
N ALA A 257 6.08 -17.29 -13.74
CA ALA A 257 5.74 -17.74 -15.08
C ALA A 257 4.96 -16.65 -15.86
N LEU A 258 4.03 -15.97 -15.18
CA LEU A 258 3.31 -14.85 -15.77
C LEU A 258 4.24 -13.67 -16.11
N CYS A 259 5.19 -13.32 -15.23
CA CYS A 259 6.18 -12.28 -15.52
C CYS A 259 6.99 -12.60 -16.79
N LEU A 260 7.39 -13.86 -16.99
CA LEU A 260 8.12 -14.29 -18.19
C LEU A 260 7.27 -14.13 -19.46
N ILE A 261 5.97 -14.46 -19.39
CA ILE A 261 5.04 -14.26 -20.50
C ILE A 261 4.89 -12.76 -20.82
N GLN A 262 4.69 -11.92 -19.79
CA GLN A 262 4.56 -10.47 -19.96
C GLN A 262 5.86 -9.85 -20.49
N ALA A 263 7.00 -10.36 -20.05
CA ALA A 263 8.31 -9.89 -20.51
C ALA A 263 8.50 -10.14 -22.01
N ASN A 264 8.09 -11.30 -22.53
CA ASN A 264 8.17 -11.59 -23.97
C ASN A 264 7.37 -10.61 -24.84
N VAL A 265 6.30 -10.00 -24.30
CA VAL A 265 5.51 -8.98 -25.01
C VAL A 265 6.12 -7.59 -24.88
N LEU A 266 6.76 -7.29 -23.74
CA LEU A 266 7.28 -5.95 -23.41
C LEU A 266 8.76 -5.74 -23.79
N PHE A 267 9.53 -6.82 -23.98
CA PHE A 267 11.00 -6.81 -24.13
C PHE A 267 11.45 -7.65 -25.34
N ALA A 268 10.87 -7.42 -26.51
CA ALA A 268 11.27 -8.11 -27.74
C ALA A 268 12.55 -7.54 -28.39
N ASP A 269 12.99 -6.35 -27.97
CA ASP A 269 14.14 -5.64 -28.55
C ASP A 269 15.47 -6.04 -27.91
N ALA A 270 16.51 -6.18 -28.75
CA ALA A 270 17.81 -6.77 -28.43
C ALA A 270 18.64 -6.02 -27.36
N ASP A 271 18.35 -4.73 -27.11
CA ASP A 271 19.06 -3.88 -26.13
C ASP A 271 18.31 -3.68 -24.80
N SER A 272 17.19 -4.40 -24.60
CA SER A 272 16.41 -4.31 -23.37
C SER A 272 16.86 -5.35 -22.35
N GLY A 273 17.21 -4.91 -21.14
CA GLY A 273 17.69 -5.80 -20.09
C GLY A 273 17.89 -5.12 -18.74
N MET A 274 18.04 -5.95 -17.71
CA MET A 274 18.38 -5.50 -16.36
C MET A 274 19.89 -5.37 -16.20
N LYS A 275 20.35 -4.21 -15.72
CA LYS A 275 21.76 -3.93 -15.44
C LYS A 275 21.93 -3.42 -14.01
N LEU A 276 23.16 -3.53 -13.49
CA LEU A 276 23.54 -2.87 -12.26
C LEU A 276 23.64 -1.36 -12.52
N ILE A 277 23.03 -0.54 -11.67
CA ILE A 277 22.94 0.91 -11.92
C ILE A 277 24.31 1.59 -12.04
N PHE A 278 25.31 1.09 -11.30
CA PHE A 278 26.67 1.63 -11.30
C PHE A 278 27.52 1.16 -12.49
N THR A 279 26.99 0.27 -13.34
CA THR A 279 27.65 -0.17 -14.59
C THR A 279 27.06 0.52 -15.82
N VAL A 280 26.17 1.50 -15.63
CA VAL A 280 25.49 2.23 -16.71
C VAL A 280 25.77 3.72 -16.55
N ASP A 281 26.18 4.37 -17.62
CA ASP A 281 26.30 5.83 -17.66
C ASP A 281 24.92 6.45 -17.86
N PHE A 282 24.57 7.41 -16.99
CA PHE A 282 23.33 8.17 -17.09
C PHE A 282 23.51 9.56 -16.45
N ASP A 283 22.66 10.51 -16.85
CA ASP A 283 22.62 11.81 -16.22
C ASP A 283 21.94 11.71 -14.85
N ARG A 284 22.75 11.93 -13.80
CA ARG A 284 22.29 11.88 -12.40
C ARG A 284 21.29 12.98 -12.06
N HIS A 285 21.33 14.12 -12.76
CA HIS A 285 20.38 15.20 -12.57
C HIS A 285 19.03 14.88 -13.24
N ALA A 286 19.04 14.19 -14.37
CA ALA A 286 17.83 13.68 -15.02
C ALA A 286 17.22 12.45 -14.31
N MET A 287 18.00 11.74 -13.50
CA MET A 287 17.51 10.62 -12.68
C MET A 287 16.77 11.12 -11.44
N LEU A 288 15.45 11.24 -11.54
CA LEU A 288 14.55 11.80 -10.51
C LEU A 288 14.16 10.79 -9.42
N TRP A 289 14.86 9.66 -9.34
CA TRP A 289 14.60 8.55 -8.43
C TRP A 289 15.90 8.06 -7.80
N GLY A 290 15.89 7.68 -6.54
CA GLY A 290 17.09 7.21 -5.85
C GLY A 290 18.06 8.31 -5.43
N PRO A 291 19.18 7.96 -4.80
CA PRO A 291 20.07 8.92 -4.14
C PRO A 291 21.05 9.59 -5.12
N PHE A 292 20.61 9.90 -6.34
CA PHE A 292 21.49 10.42 -7.41
C PHE A 292 21.48 11.95 -7.51
N ASN A 293 20.49 12.61 -6.91
CA ASN A 293 20.46 14.06 -6.77
C ASN A 293 19.85 14.46 -5.42
N GLU A 294 20.06 15.73 -5.03
CA GLU A 294 19.62 16.26 -3.74
C GLU A 294 18.10 16.16 -3.55
N ALA A 295 17.31 16.54 -4.57
CA ALA A 295 15.85 16.53 -4.49
C ALA A 295 15.31 15.12 -4.21
N SER A 296 15.89 14.09 -4.84
CA SER A 296 15.52 12.70 -4.64
C SER A 296 15.97 12.16 -3.28
N VAL A 297 17.15 12.53 -2.78
CA VAL A 297 17.59 12.19 -1.42
C VAL A 297 16.63 12.77 -0.38
N LEU A 298 16.29 14.05 -0.51
CA LEU A 298 15.32 14.71 0.37
C LEU A 298 13.94 14.05 0.25
N GLY A 299 13.52 13.65 -0.96
CA GLY A 299 12.32 12.86 -1.20
C GLY A 299 12.27 11.57 -0.38
N LEU A 300 13.34 10.77 -0.43
CA LEU A 300 13.45 9.52 0.33
C LEU A 300 13.40 9.75 1.84
N LEU A 301 14.14 10.75 2.35
CA LEU A 301 14.14 11.06 3.79
C LEU A 301 12.74 11.44 4.29
N ARG A 302 12.01 12.25 3.51
CA ARG A 302 10.65 12.71 3.83
C ARG A 302 9.61 11.60 3.76
N SER A 303 9.86 10.57 2.96
CA SER A 303 8.98 9.42 2.86
C SER A 303 8.94 8.56 4.11
N PHE A 304 10.04 8.48 4.88
CA PHE A 304 10.17 7.47 5.93
C PHE A 304 9.92 7.97 7.36
N VAL A 305 9.61 9.26 7.54
CA VAL A 305 9.48 9.91 8.85
C VAL A 305 8.57 9.12 9.81
N PHE A 306 7.36 8.76 9.39
CA PHE A 306 6.43 8.00 10.23
C PHE A 306 6.89 6.56 10.51
N VAL A 307 7.23 5.80 9.46
CA VAL A 307 7.53 4.36 9.62
C VAL A 307 8.83 4.13 10.41
N VAL A 308 9.81 5.03 10.27
CA VAL A 308 11.05 5.04 11.08
C VAL A 308 10.72 5.40 12.52
N ALA A 309 9.90 6.43 12.76
CA ALA A 309 9.46 6.78 14.11
C ALA A 309 8.76 5.59 14.81
N VAL A 310 7.90 4.85 14.11
CA VAL A 310 7.28 3.64 14.65
C VAL A 310 8.32 2.59 15.02
N GLY A 311 9.25 2.27 14.11
CA GLY A 311 10.28 1.26 14.36
C GLY A 311 11.20 1.57 15.54
N LEU A 312 11.58 2.85 15.69
CA LEU A 312 12.45 3.32 16.77
C LEU A 312 11.71 3.45 18.11
N LEU A 313 10.53 4.11 18.12
CA LEU A 313 9.84 4.48 19.35
C LEU A 313 9.03 3.31 19.96
N PHE A 314 8.44 2.45 19.13
CA PHE A 314 7.71 1.27 19.60
C PHE A 314 8.64 0.07 19.84
N GLY A 315 9.85 0.10 19.28
CA GLY A 315 10.92 -0.85 19.58
C GLY A 315 10.42 -2.30 19.65
N ARG A 316 10.63 -2.96 20.80
CA ARG A 316 10.23 -4.37 21.00
C ARG A 316 8.78 -4.68 20.61
N GLN A 317 7.84 -3.75 20.77
CA GLN A 317 6.44 -3.97 20.38
C GLN A 317 6.30 -4.14 18.86
N ALA A 318 6.97 -3.30 18.08
CA ALA A 318 7.00 -3.42 16.62
C ALA A 318 7.76 -4.69 16.20
N TRP A 319 8.98 -4.88 16.72
CA TRP A 319 9.88 -5.95 16.28
C TRP A 319 9.43 -7.36 16.67
N ARG A 320 8.56 -7.54 17.67
CA ARG A 320 7.97 -8.87 17.97
C ARG A 320 6.88 -9.26 16.97
N ASN A 321 6.26 -8.29 16.28
CA ASN A 321 5.20 -8.57 15.32
C ASN A 321 5.80 -9.16 14.02
N PHE A 322 5.35 -10.35 13.64
CA PHE A 322 5.77 -11.00 12.39
C PHE A 322 5.38 -10.16 11.15
N ARG A 323 4.15 -9.63 11.10
CA ARG A 323 3.67 -8.87 9.95
C ARG A 323 4.53 -7.61 9.73
N TYR A 324 4.87 -6.91 10.81
CA TYR A 324 5.76 -5.75 10.77
C TYR A 324 7.15 -6.11 10.23
N ARG A 325 7.79 -7.16 10.77
CA ARG A 325 9.11 -7.59 10.30
C ARG A 325 9.11 -8.05 8.85
N PHE A 326 8.11 -8.82 8.45
CA PHE A 326 8.03 -9.34 7.09
C PHE A 326 7.71 -8.24 6.07
N SER A 327 6.80 -7.31 6.39
CA SER A 327 6.54 -6.15 5.51
C SER A 327 7.79 -5.26 5.36
N LEU A 328 8.55 -5.05 6.43
CA LEU A 328 9.86 -4.39 6.36
C LEU A 328 10.85 -5.16 5.50
N LEU A 329 10.92 -6.49 5.62
CA LEU A 329 11.80 -7.31 4.78
C LEU A 329 11.46 -7.17 3.29
N VAL A 330 10.18 -7.32 2.94
CA VAL A 330 9.72 -7.17 1.54
C VAL A 330 10.02 -5.75 1.03
N PHE A 331 9.77 -4.73 1.85
CA PHE A 331 10.11 -3.34 1.50
C PHE A 331 11.62 -3.12 1.33
N ALA A 332 12.46 -3.71 2.20
CA ALA A 332 13.91 -3.60 2.11
C ALA A 332 14.48 -4.29 0.88
N VAL A 333 13.93 -5.47 0.51
CA VAL A 333 14.28 -6.14 -0.75
C VAL A 333 13.90 -5.27 -1.94
N ALA A 334 12.67 -4.72 -1.96
CA ALA A 334 12.23 -3.82 -3.02
C ALA A 334 13.13 -2.58 -3.15
N MET A 335 13.56 -2.02 -2.02
CA MET A 335 14.48 -0.88 -1.99
C MET A 335 15.85 -1.27 -2.52
N ALA A 336 16.39 -2.43 -2.14
CA ALA A 336 17.66 -2.92 -2.67
C ALA A 336 17.59 -3.11 -4.19
N GLU A 337 16.52 -3.73 -4.70
CA GLU A 337 16.28 -3.86 -6.14
C GLU A 337 16.30 -2.49 -6.83
N ALA A 338 15.53 -1.52 -6.33
CA ALA A 338 15.43 -0.18 -6.92
C ALA A 338 16.73 0.65 -6.81
N LEU A 339 17.58 0.39 -5.80
CA LEU A 339 18.84 1.09 -5.59
C LEU A 339 20.00 0.49 -6.37
N PHE A 340 19.97 -0.81 -6.66
CA PHE A 340 21.09 -1.50 -7.31
C PHE A 340 20.84 -1.86 -8.76
N LEU A 341 19.59 -1.94 -9.20
CA LEU A 341 19.22 -2.43 -10.53
C LEU A 341 18.44 -1.37 -11.33
N VAL A 342 18.68 -1.34 -12.64
CA VAL A 342 17.97 -0.48 -13.61
C VAL A 342 17.72 -1.23 -14.91
N GLU A 343 16.72 -0.79 -15.66
CA GLU A 343 16.56 -1.18 -17.06
C GLU A 343 17.56 -0.41 -17.94
N SER A 344 18.10 -1.05 -18.98
CA SER A 344 18.92 -0.40 -20.01
C SER A 344 18.08 0.30 -21.08
N GLY A 345 18.74 1.17 -21.86
CA GLY A 345 18.13 1.86 -22.99
C GLY A 345 17.20 3.01 -22.57
N GLU A 346 16.22 3.34 -23.41
CA GLU A 346 15.28 4.45 -23.20
C GLU A 346 14.48 4.32 -21.90
N ARG A 347 14.36 3.09 -21.37
CA ARG A 347 13.58 2.79 -20.18
C ARG A 347 14.27 3.14 -18.86
N LEU A 348 15.56 3.47 -18.90
CA LEU A 348 16.35 3.79 -17.72
C LEU A 348 15.68 4.88 -16.85
N TYR A 349 15.20 5.96 -17.47
CA TYR A 349 14.59 7.09 -16.76
C TYR A 349 13.11 6.87 -16.38
N HIS A 350 12.47 5.79 -16.85
CA HIS A 350 11.17 5.37 -16.34
C HIS A 350 11.27 4.79 -14.92
N ALA A 351 12.48 4.39 -14.50
CA ALA A 351 12.78 3.93 -13.15
C ALA A 351 11.83 2.81 -12.68
N ASN A 352 11.52 1.85 -13.57
CA ASN A 352 10.44 0.88 -13.35
C ASN A 352 10.61 -0.01 -12.11
N LEU A 353 11.84 -0.21 -11.61
CA LEU A 353 12.04 -0.94 -10.37
C LEU A 353 11.61 -0.18 -9.11
N TRP A 354 11.44 1.14 -9.17
CA TRP A 354 10.90 1.94 -8.06
C TRP A 354 9.42 1.67 -7.77
N TRP A 355 8.70 1.04 -8.71
CA TRP A 355 7.34 0.55 -8.47
C TRP A 355 7.25 -0.54 -7.39
N GLY A 356 8.34 -1.28 -7.15
CA GLY A 356 8.46 -2.24 -6.05
C GLY A 356 8.38 -1.55 -4.69
N PRO A 357 9.30 -0.61 -4.38
CA PRO A 357 9.26 0.22 -3.18
C PRO A 357 7.90 0.84 -2.89
N PHE A 358 7.19 1.39 -3.87
CA PHE A 358 5.87 1.99 -3.66
C PHE A 358 4.86 1.00 -3.07
N ILE A 359 4.66 -0.15 -3.74
CA ILE A 359 3.64 -1.10 -3.28
C ILE A 359 4.04 -1.79 -1.98
N CYS A 360 5.33 -2.08 -1.81
CA CYS A 360 5.85 -2.69 -0.59
C CYS A 360 5.85 -1.70 0.59
N TYR A 361 6.07 -0.42 0.33
CA TYR A 361 5.90 0.64 1.32
C TYR A 361 4.45 0.75 1.77
N TRP A 362 3.47 0.60 0.87
CA TRP A 362 2.06 0.57 1.27
C TRP A 362 1.77 -0.52 2.31
N VAL A 363 2.28 -1.73 2.07
CA VAL A 363 2.17 -2.86 3.01
C VAL A 363 2.89 -2.54 4.32
N PHE A 364 4.08 -1.96 4.27
CA PHE A 364 4.83 -1.59 5.47
C PHE A 364 4.17 -0.47 6.27
N LEU A 365 3.53 0.50 5.59
CA LEU A 365 2.72 1.54 6.20
C LEU A 365 1.51 0.94 6.94
N LEU A 366 0.82 -0.03 6.35
CA LEU A 366 -0.28 -0.77 7.01
C LEU A 366 0.16 -1.37 8.35
N GLU A 367 1.30 -2.05 8.36
CA GLU A 367 1.81 -2.69 9.58
C GLU A 367 2.35 -1.68 10.59
N SER A 368 2.95 -0.57 10.13
CA SER A 368 3.41 0.53 10.98
C SER A 368 2.24 1.23 11.67
N VAL A 369 1.17 1.55 10.93
CA VAL A 369 -0.09 2.06 11.49
C VAL A 369 -0.68 1.05 12.47
N SER A 370 -0.69 -0.24 12.13
CA SER A 370 -1.22 -1.29 12.99
C SER A 370 -0.53 -1.32 14.36
N VAL A 371 0.79 -1.20 14.39
CA VAL A 371 1.57 -1.11 15.64
C VAL A 371 1.21 0.16 16.42
N TRP A 372 1.15 1.32 15.76
CA TRP A 372 0.80 2.58 16.42
C TRP A 372 -0.62 2.56 17.01
N LEU A 373 -1.61 2.05 16.26
CA LEU A 373 -3.00 1.92 16.72
C LEU A 373 -3.16 0.93 17.89
N GLN A 374 -2.39 -0.16 17.92
CA GLN A 374 -2.32 -1.04 19.10
C GLN A 374 -1.78 -0.28 20.31
N GLY A 375 -0.77 0.56 20.13
CA GLY A 375 -0.28 1.48 21.16
C GLY A 375 -1.36 2.43 21.67
N CYS A 376 -2.13 3.05 20.76
CA CYS A 376 -3.26 3.91 21.11
C CYS A 376 -4.30 3.15 21.95
N THR A 377 -4.59 1.90 21.60
CA THR A 377 -5.53 1.05 22.34
C THR A 377 -5.02 0.72 23.73
N ALA A 378 -3.75 0.32 23.85
CA ALA A 378 -3.12 0.02 25.14
C ALA A 378 -3.11 1.24 26.07
N TRP A 379 -2.81 2.42 25.53
CA TRP A 379 -2.84 3.66 26.31
C TRP A 379 -4.26 4.01 26.78
N ARG A 380 -5.27 3.86 25.91
CA ARG A 380 -6.68 4.05 26.27
C ARG A 380 -7.16 3.05 27.32
N SER A 381 -6.64 1.83 27.33
CA SER A 381 -6.95 0.82 28.36
C SER A 381 -6.17 1.01 29.67
N GLY A 382 -5.48 2.14 29.84
CA GLY A 382 -4.79 2.49 31.08
C GLY A 382 -3.33 2.08 31.16
N ALA A 383 -2.74 1.50 30.10
CA ALA A 383 -1.31 1.22 30.10
C ALA A 383 -0.53 2.55 30.11
N ARG A 384 0.24 2.77 31.18
CA ARG A 384 1.00 4.00 31.39
C ARG A 384 2.50 3.74 31.52
N GLY A 385 3.04 2.86 30.67
CA GLY A 385 4.50 2.68 30.56
C GLY A 385 5.20 4.02 30.35
N GLY A 386 6.35 4.23 31.00
CA GLY A 386 6.94 5.55 31.34
C GLY A 386 7.20 6.56 30.22
N SER A 387 6.90 6.24 28.96
CA SER A 387 6.91 7.20 27.84
C SER A 387 5.92 6.84 26.72
N LEU A 388 4.94 5.96 26.95
CA LEU A 388 4.01 5.51 25.90
C LEU A 388 3.23 6.68 25.30
N GLY A 389 2.75 7.61 26.13
CA GLY A 389 2.05 8.81 25.66
C GLY A 389 2.89 9.67 24.72
N VAL A 390 4.16 9.91 25.07
CA VAL A 390 5.10 10.70 24.25
C VAL A 390 5.33 10.03 22.90
N ARG A 391 5.58 8.71 22.89
CA ARG A 391 5.79 7.94 21.64
C ARG A 391 4.56 7.99 20.73
N LEU A 392 3.36 7.90 21.33
CA LEU A 392 2.10 7.99 20.59
C LEU A 392 1.92 9.35 19.95
N VAL A 393 2.19 10.42 20.69
CA VAL A 393 2.12 11.80 20.18
C VAL A 393 3.14 12.00 19.05
N LEU A 394 4.41 11.63 19.24
CA LEU A 394 5.44 11.80 18.21
C LEU A 394 5.10 11.05 16.90
N CYS A 395 4.74 9.77 17.00
CA CYS A 395 4.32 9.01 15.81
C CYS A 395 3.01 9.55 15.21
N GLY A 396 2.07 9.99 16.04
CA GLY A 396 0.79 10.56 15.60
C GLY A 396 0.99 11.88 14.85
N THR A 397 1.87 12.76 15.35
CA THR A 397 2.25 14.00 14.69
C THR A 397 2.97 13.74 13.38
N ALA A 398 3.90 12.77 13.34
CA ALA A 398 4.54 12.35 12.09
C ALA A 398 3.50 11.88 11.06
N LEU A 399 2.58 10.98 11.45
CA LEU A 399 1.52 10.51 10.56
C LEU A 399 0.61 11.65 10.08
N ALA A 400 0.22 12.55 10.98
CA ALA A 400 -0.59 13.71 10.64
C ALA A 400 0.12 14.62 9.62
N TRP A 401 1.44 14.81 9.74
CA TRP A 401 2.24 15.55 8.78
C TRP A 401 2.21 14.89 7.39
N HIS A 402 2.37 13.57 7.31
CA HIS A 402 2.23 12.83 6.05
C HIS A 402 0.82 13.01 5.44
N ILE A 403 -0.23 12.96 6.26
CA ILE A 403 -1.63 13.11 5.81
C ILE A 403 -1.90 14.51 5.29
N VAL A 404 -1.54 15.56 6.04
CA VAL A 404 -1.75 16.95 5.64
C VAL A 404 -0.99 17.23 4.34
N SER A 405 0.26 16.77 4.24
CA SER A 405 1.07 16.91 3.03
C SER A 405 0.38 16.26 1.83
N GLY A 406 -0.17 15.06 2.00
CA GLY A 406 -0.86 14.39 0.90
C GLY A 406 -2.20 14.98 0.51
N ILE A 407 -2.94 15.56 1.45
CA ILE A 407 -4.13 16.36 1.12
C ILE A 407 -3.73 17.57 0.27
N CYS A 408 -2.70 18.31 0.67
CA CYS A 408 -2.18 19.43 -0.13
C CYS A 408 -1.75 18.99 -1.52
N PHE A 409 -1.01 17.88 -1.62
CA PHE A 409 -0.59 17.33 -2.91
C PHE A 409 -1.78 16.95 -3.79
N LEU A 410 -2.78 16.27 -3.24
CA LEU A 410 -3.98 15.90 -3.99
C LEU A 410 -4.75 17.14 -4.47
N VAL A 411 -4.88 18.18 -3.64
CA VAL A 411 -5.51 19.45 -4.05
C VAL A 411 -4.77 20.07 -5.24
N LEU A 412 -3.44 20.08 -5.24
CA LEU A 412 -2.64 20.57 -6.37
C LEU A 412 -2.89 19.77 -7.64
N LEU A 413 -2.98 18.44 -7.55
CA LEU A 413 -3.34 17.59 -8.68
C LEU A 413 -4.77 17.88 -9.20
N MET A 414 -5.73 18.08 -8.28
CA MET A 414 -7.12 18.40 -8.62
C MET A 414 -7.27 19.78 -9.27
N GLN A 415 -6.31 20.68 -9.07
CA GLN A 415 -6.21 21.99 -9.73
C GLN A 415 -5.55 21.91 -11.12
N GLY A 416 -5.17 20.72 -11.57
CA GLY A 416 -4.56 20.52 -12.88
C GLY A 416 -3.06 20.69 -12.93
N ARG A 417 -2.36 20.67 -11.78
CA ARG A 417 -0.90 20.58 -11.80
C ARG A 417 -0.45 19.16 -12.16
N SER A 418 0.64 19.03 -12.92
CA SER A 418 1.34 17.74 -13.11
C SER A 418 1.77 17.17 -11.75
N TYR A 419 2.04 15.88 -11.63
CA TYR A 419 2.65 15.32 -10.41
C TYR A 419 4.11 15.76 -10.23
N ASN A 420 4.74 16.33 -11.26
CA ASN A 420 6.12 16.83 -11.22
C ASN A 420 6.20 18.26 -10.62
N ILE A 421 5.74 18.42 -9.38
CA ILE A 421 5.66 19.74 -8.72
C ILE A 421 6.86 19.93 -7.80
N PRO A 422 7.72 20.94 -8.03
CA PRO A 422 8.76 21.29 -7.06
C PRO A 422 8.12 21.87 -5.79
N ILE A 423 8.69 21.53 -4.64
CA ILE A 423 8.37 22.14 -3.36
C ILE A 423 9.19 23.43 -3.26
N GLU A 424 8.69 24.49 -3.88
CA GLU A 424 9.29 25.80 -3.75
C GLU A 424 9.07 26.35 -2.32
N THR A 425 10.14 26.83 -1.69
CA THR A 425 9.99 27.85 -0.65
C THR A 425 9.80 29.16 -1.35
N TYR A 426 8.60 29.74 -1.28
CA TYR A 426 8.27 31.11 -0.87
C TYR A 426 6.74 31.19 -1.05
N HIS A 427 6.02 31.71 -0.05
CA HIS A 427 4.55 31.83 0.03
C HIS A 427 3.76 30.63 0.61
N PHE A 428 4.10 30.19 1.82
CA PHE A 428 3.12 29.55 2.72
C PHE A 428 2.46 30.59 3.65
N LEU A 429 2.01 31.72 3.09
CA LEU A 429 1.12 32.65 3.77
C LEU A 429 0.26 33.30 2.68
N PHE A 430 -1.06 33.10 2.78
CA PHE A 430 -2.16 33.62 1.95
C PHE A 430 -2.50 32.84 0.66
N PHE A 431 -3.41 31.88 0.82
CA PHE A 431 -4.63 31.83 0.00
C PHE A 431 -5.80 32.30 0.87
#